data_AF-A0A959QH00-F1
#
_entry.id   AF-A0A959QH00-F1
#
_cell.length_a   1.000
_cell.length_b   1.000
_cell.length_c   1.000
_cell.angle_alpha   90.00
_cell.angle_beta   90.00
_cell.angle_gamma   90.00
#
_symmetry.space_group_name_H-M   'P 1'
#
loop_
_entity.id
_entity.type
_entity.pdbx_description
1 polymer ?
#
loop_
_entity_poly.entity_id
_entity_poly.type
_entity_poly.pdbx_seq_one_letter_code
_entity_poly.pdbx_strand_id
1 'polypeptide(L)'
;MRPELVPVQFRLPEEVIPVLKHTLDLLKQHYAVHFVEAGTDGLIISDATDADIRISEDFIRAWITRDFHHQNLMTEEPLIHCEDGIPDHLGTCAYMVNFLQEYVDDADCFDELDRFRFVKSYQYRFDCATDNLVLQYLVTLVDQCPKLNTLRRKIVPNQIWPSHDIDQLFHTGWPILKTAIKNGRFSEIRQALVSFSTDPDRPIFENIININRRYATNATFFWLASQKIYHNKHHSTIANANYDIRAPKIRSLMEEIRTNNFELGVHQSLGCEDLGQERDLIGDFVSINRNHYLAGKLPQLWHQLEKTGISGDATAGFSEVIGFRNSYGIPIQPFDPLRNHAYSVMEYPLHIMDATLMKKYPDPADAFKEIDLFLKKNKTDCQLSILWHNNYFTDIKYPGWGKLYEEVLRKCFIGYGNQA
;
A
#
# COMPACT_ATOMS: atom_id res chain seq x y z
N MET A 1 25.46 9.41 -11.29
CA MET A 1 26.11 10.53 -10.59
C MET A 1 26.70 9.99 -9.30
N ARG A 2 27.89 10.43 -8.89
CA ARG A 2 28.42 10.09 -7.56
C ARG A 2 27.59 10.81 -6.50
N PRO A 3 27.21 10.16 -5.39
CA PRO A 3 26.47 10.83 -4.32
C PRO A 3 27.29 11.98 -3.73
N GLU A 4 26.65 13.12 -3.50
CA GLU A 4 27.20 14.24 -2.73
C GLU A 4 27.16 13.89 -1.24
N LEU A 5 28.28 14.10 -0.54
CA LEU A 5 28.38 13.87 0.90
C LEU A 5 28.00 15.16 1.64
N VAL A 6 26.95 15.12 2.45
CA VAL A 6 26.47 16.27 3.23
C VAL A 6 26.69 15.99 4.71
N PRO A 7 27.61 16.72 5.39
CA PRO A 7 27.76 16.66 6.83
C PRO A 7 26.50 17.18 7.54
N VAL A 8 26.01 16.47 8.55
CA VAL A 8 24.80 16.83 9.32
C VAL A 8 25.11 16.83 10.80
N GLN A 9 24.57 17.82 11.51
CA GLN A 9 24.60 17.93 12.96
C GLN A 9 23.16 18.04 13.48
N PHE A 10 22.74 17.08 14.30
CA PHE A 10 21.46 17.15 15.02
C PHE A 10 21.70 17.80 16.39
N ARG A 11 20.95 18.87 16.69
CA ARG A 11 20.93 19.53 18.01
C ARG A 11 19.53 19.41 18.59
N LEU A 12 19.17 18.18 18.97
CA LEU A 12 17.84 17.76 19.38
C LEU A 12 17.96 16.70 20.49
N PRO A 13 16.88 16.38 21.23
CA PRO A 13 16.87 15.23 22.14
C PRO A 13 17.26 13.93 21.43
N GLU A 14 18.06 13.08 22.09
CA GLU A 14 18.57 11.83 21.48
C GLU A 14 17.46 10.88 21.04
N GLU A 15 16.29 10.97 21.66
CA GLU A 15 15.14 10.12 21.38
C GLU A 15 14.54 10.36 20.00
N VAL A 16 14.58 11.59 19.47
CA VAL A 16 13.94 11.96 18.18
C VAL A 16 14.91 11.89 16.99
N ILE A 17 16.21 11.95 17.24
CA ILE A 17 17.24 11.93 16.18
C ILE A 17 17.11 10.70 15.26
N PRO A 18 16.92 9.46 15.76
CA PRO A 18 16.85 8.28 14.90
C PRO A 18 15.76 8.33 13.83
N VAL A 19 14.55 8.78 14.17
CA VAL A 19 13.45 8.86 13.18
C VAL A 19 13.67 9.99 12.17
N LEU A 20 14.24 11.12 12.59
CA LEU A 20 14.54 12.23 11.70
C LEU A 20 15.67 11.88 10.74
N LYS A 21 16.71 11.18 11.22
CA LYS A 21 17.78 10.65 10.38
C LYS A 21 17.25 9.65 9.35
N HIS A 22 16.40 8.72 9.80
CA HIS A 22 15.74 7.74 8.93
C HIS A 22 14.88 8.42 7.85
N THR A 23 14.15 9.47 8.21
CA THR A 23 13.31 10.23 7.29
C THR A 23 14.14 11.06 6.32
N LEU A 24 15.22 11.71 6.79
CA LEU A 24 16.13 12.50 5.95
C LEU A 24 16.77 11.62 4.87
N ASP A 25 17.07 10.37 5.21
CA ASP A 25 17.62 9.38 4.28
C ASP A 25 16.69 9.02 3.12
N LEU A 26 15.38 9.31 3.20
CA LEU A 26 14.45 9.17 2.06
C LEU A 26 14.85 10.05 0.88
N LEU A 27 15.57 11.16 1.09
CA LEU A 27 16.09 11.99 0.01
C LEU A 27 17.00 11.20 -0.95
N LYS A 28 17.63 10.10 -0.51
CA LYS A 28 18.42 9.20 -1.37
C LYS A 28 17.60 8.59 -2.51
N GLN A 29 16.28 8.48 -2.35
CA GLN A 29 15.39 7.95 -3.39
C GLN A 29 15.25 8.93 -4.58
N HIS A 30 15.42 10.24 -4.33
CA HIS A 30 15.20 11.31 -5.32
C HIS A 30 16.46 12.09 -5.68
N TYR A 31 17.48 12.07 -4.83
CA TYR A 31 18.71 12.83 -4.96
C TYR A 31 19.92 11.93 -4.79
N ALA A 32 21.00 12.20 -5.54
CA ALA A 32 22.28 11.53 -5.35
C ALA A 32 23.01 12.17 -4.15
N VAL A 33 22.56 11.89 -2.92
CA VAL A 33 23.06 12.50 -1.68
C VAL A 33 23.27 11.43 -0.61
N HIS A 34 24.30 11.53 0.22
CA HIS A 34 24.46 10.75 1.45
C HIS A 34 24.76 11.69 2.61
N PHE A 35 24.01 11.55 3.70
CA PHE A 35 24.22 12.32 4.93
C PHE A 35 25.21 11.60 5.85
N VAL A 36 26.15 12.35 6.42
CA VAL A 36 27.17 11.84 7.35
C VAL A 36 27.17 12.69 8.61
N GLU A 37 27.18 12.05 9.79
CA GLU A 37 27.25 12.80 11.06
C GLU A 37 28.60 13.50 11.19
N ALA A 38 28.57 14.77 11.61
CA ALA A 38 29.76 15.58 11.81
C ALA A 38 29.68 16.39 13.11
N GLY A 39 30.84 16.61 13.74
CA GLY A 39 30.94 17.33 15.01
C GLY A 39 30.79 18.86 14.90
N THR A 40 31.20 19.45 13.76
CA THR A 40 31.17 20.89 13.46
C THR A 40 31.12 21.12 11.94
N ASP A 41 30.54 22.25 11.48
CA ASP A 41 30.49 22.71 10.07
C ASP A 41 29.61 21.89 9.10
N GLY A 42 28.40 21.53 9.50
CA GLY A 42 27.42 20.81 8.66
C GLY A 42 26.05 21.48 8.54
N LEU A 43 25.11 20.79 7.88
CA LEU A 43 23.68 21.06 7.93
C LEU A 43 23.19 20.89 9.38
N ILE A 44 22.68 21.96 9.98
CA ILE A 44 22.17 21.98 11.36
C ILE A 44 20.67 21.68 11.33
N ILE A 45 20.28 20.59 11.98
CA ILE A 45 18.88 20.21 12.19
C ILE A 45 18.57 20.39 13.69
N SER A 46 17.67 21.30 14.03
CA SER A 46 17.37 21.70 15.41
C SER A 46 16.00 22.39 15.51
N ASP A 47 15.50 22.54 16.73
CA ASP A 47 14.36 23.38 17.10
C ASP A 47 14.73 24.87 17.21
N ALA A 48 16.03 25.20 17.31
CA ALA A 48 16.52 26.57 17.43
C ALA A 48 16.45 27.40 16.13
N THR A 49 16.32 28.73 16.26
CA THR A 49 16.17 29.67 15.13
C THR A 49 17.38 29.77 14.20
N ASP A 50 18.56 29.31 14.63
CA ASP A 50 19.79 29.29 13.83
C ASP A 50 19.95 28.00 12.99
N ALA A 51 18.98 27.09 13.03
CA ALA A 51 19.02 25.84 12.26
C ALA A 51 18.83 26.06 10.75
N ASP A 52 19.45 25.20 9.94
CA ASP A 52 19.20 25.16 8.49
C ASP A 52 17.89 24.43 8.15
N ILE A 53 17.50 23.46 8.99
CA ILE A 53 16.20 22.77 8.96
C ILE A 53 15.62 22.82 10.37
N ARG A 54 14.47 23.47 10.51
CA ARG A 54 13.74 23.59 11.78
C ARG A 54 12.88 22.37 12.04
N ILE A 55 12.90 21.87 13.28
CA ILE A 55 11.98 20.86 13.80
C ILE A 55 11.06 21.51 14.83
N SER A 56 9.77 21.19 14.79
CA SER A 56 8.77 21.74 15.70
C SER A 56 8.93 21.14 17.10
N GLU A 57 8.88 21.99 18.13
CA GLU A 57 8.81 21.56 19.53
C GLU A 57 7.58 20.69 19.79
N ASP A 58 6.47 20.94 19.07
CA ASP A 58 5.26 20.13 19.15
C ASP A 58 5.49 18.71 18.61
N PHE A 59 6.22 18.57 17.49
CA PHE A 59 6.61 17.27 16.96
C PHE A 59 7.55 16.53 17.92
N ILE A 60 8.54 17.21 18.48
CA ILE A 60 9.47 16.64 19.46
C ILE A 60 8.71 16.14 20.69
N ARG A 61 7.79 16.96 21.22
CA ARG A 61 6.96 16.61 22.37
C ARG A 61 6.05 15.43 22.05
N ALA A 62 5.38 15.43 20.90
CA ALA A 62 4.56 14.32 20.43
C ALA A 62 5.36 13.02 20.32
N TRP A 63 6.58 13.09 19.79
CA TRP A 63 7.48 11.93 19.72
C TRP A 63 7.82 11.35 21.09
N ILE A 64 8.22 12.22 22.04
CA ILE A 64 8.64 11.79 23.40
C ILE A 64 7.44 11.24 24.18
N THR A 65 6.29 11.91 24.10
CA THR A 65 5.09 11.56 24.86
C THR A 65 4.24 10.48 24.19
N ARG A 66 4.51 10.17 22.92
CA ARG A 66 3.73 9.26 22.06
C ARG A 66 2.29 9.74 21.81
N ASP A 67 2.05 11.04 21.95
CA ASP A 67 0.81 11.67 21.52
C ASP A 67 0.90 12.06 20.05
N PHE A 68 0.38 11.20 19.19
CA PHE A 68 0.42 11.38 17.74
C PHE A 68 -0.91 11.84 17.14
N HIS A 69 -1.82 12.42 17.93
CA HIS A 69 -3.09 12.94 17.38
C HIS A 69 -2.81 14.07 16.37
N HIS A 70 -3.12 13.84 15.09
CA HIS A 70 -2.84 14.81 14.02
C HIS A 70 -3.53 16.16 14.26
N GLN A 71 -4.63 16.20 15.01
CA GLN A 71 -5.33 17.44 15.36
C GLN A 71 -4.50 18.38 16.24
N ASN A 72 -3.57 17.82 17.01
CA ASN A 72 -2.66 18.59 17.88
C ASN A 72 -1.42 19.09 17.12
N LEU A 73 -1.09 18.50 15.97
CA LEU A 73 0.15 18.78 15.22
C LEU A 73 -0.10 19.52 13.90
N MET A 74 -1.21 19.24 13.24
CA MET A 74 -1.61 19.79 11.94
C MET A 74 -2.89 20.59 12.15
N THR A 75 -2.76 21.87 12.49
CA THR A 75 -3.89 22.71 12.92
C THR A 75 -4.70 23.25 11.75
N GLU A 76 -4.03 23.89 10.79
CA GLU A 76 -4.68 24.61 9.67
C GLU A 76 -4.57 23.87 8.33
N GLU A 77 -3.47 23.15 8.13
CA GLU A 77 -3.14 22.44 6.89
C GLU A 77 -2.39 21.13 7.22
N PRO A 78 -2.18 20.19 6.27
CA PRO A 78 -1.51 18.92 6.54
C PRO A 78 0.03 19.10 6.65
N LEU A 79 0.47 20.05 7.48
CA LEU A 79 1.85 20.47 7.70
C LEU A 79 2.02 20.89 9.16
N ILE A 80 3.07 20.35 9.81
CA ILE A 80 3.46 20.74 11.16
C ILE A 80 4.27 22.04 11.07
N HIS A 81 4.03 22.96 12.00
CA HIS A 81 4.72 24.24 12.07
C HIS A 81 5.46 24.38 13.41
N CYS A 82 6.55 25.15 13.41
CA CYS A 82 7.17 25.69 14.61
C CYS A 82 6.30 26.83 15.19
N GLU A 83 6.53 27.24 16.44
CA GLU A 83 5.76 28.30 17.11
C GLU A 83 5.81 29.65 16.36
N ASP A 84 6.91 29.92 15.66
CA ASP A 84 7.11 31.12 14.83
C ASP A 84 6.47 31.03 13.43
N GLY A 85 5.74 29.95 13.16
CA GLY A 85 5.05 29.71 11.88
C GLY A 85 5.94 29.17 10.77
N ILE A 86 7.21 28.83 11.05
CA ILE A 86 8.07 28.18 10.07
C ILE A 86 7.64 26.71 9.89
N PRO A 87 7.47 26.22 8.64
CA PRO A 87 7.15 24.83 8.38
C PRO A 87 8.22 23.83 8.84
N ASP A 88 7.79 22.79 9.56
CA ASP A 88 8.58 21.60 9.88
C ASP A 88 8.32 20.52 8.82
N HIS A 89 8.93 20.68 7.65
CA HIS A 89 8.80 19.72 6.56
C HIS A 89 9.35 18.34 6.92
N LEU A 90 10.47 18.25 7.66
CA LEU A 90 11.12 16.98 7.96
C LEU A 90 10.34 16.18 9.02
N GLY A 91 9.90 16.83 10.10
CA GLY A 91 9.04 16.26 11.12
C GLY A 91 7.67 15.86 10.56
N THR A 92 7.11 16.66 9.65
CA THR A 92 5.87 16.30 8.92
C THR A 92 6.08 15.05 8.07
N CYS A 93 7.18 14.96 7.31
CA CYS A 93 7.51 13.75 6.56
C CYS A 93 7.65 12.55 7.48
N ALA A 94 8.35 12.69 8.61
CA ALA A 94 8.57 11.64 9.60
C ALA A 94 7.24 11.15 10.19
N TYR A 95 6.29 12.07 10.43
CA TYR A 95 4.95 11.75 10.91
C TYR A 95 4.16 10.92 9.88
N MET A 96 4.18 11.35 8.63
CA MET A 96 3.38 10.75 7.56
C MET A 96 3.89 9.37 7.15
N VAL A 97 5.18 9.24 6.84
CA VAL A 97 5.77 7.98 6.35
C VAL A 97 5.71 6.86 7.38
N ASN A 98 5.75 7.19 8.67
CA ASN A 98 5.72 6.19 9.74
C ASN A 98 4.33 5.95 10.32
N PHE A 99 3.27 6.41 9.64
CA PHE A 99 1.88 6.18 10.02
C PHE A 99 1.56 6.60 11.47
N LEU A 100 2.18 7.68 11.98
CA LEU A 100 2.13 7.99 13.42
C LEU A 100 0.69 8.21 13.93
N GLN A 101 -0.22 8.70 13.08
CA GLN A 101 -1.64 8.84 13.40
C GLN A 101 -2.35 7.53 13.82
N GLU A 102 -1.77 6.38 13.49
CA GLU A 102 -2.33 5.06 13.79
C GLU A 102 -1.83 4.50 15.14
N TYR A 103 -0.83 5.12 15.75
CA TYR A 103 -0.30 4.76 17.07
C TYR A 103 -1.11 5.45 18.18
N VAL A 104 -2.42 5.21 18.17
CA VAL A 104 -3.39 5.80 19.10
C VAL A 104 -4.10 4.72 19.91
N ASP A 105 -4.40 5.04 21.17
CA ASP A 105 -5.20 4.17 22.07
C ASP A 105 -6.69 4.55 22.04
N ASP A 106 -7.20 4.91 20.87
CA ASP A 106 -8.63 5.18 20.64
C ASP A 106 -9.23 4.06 19.78
N ALA A 107 -10.13 3.28 20.36
CA ALA A 107 -10.80 2.20 19.65
C ALA A 107 -11.70 2.70 18.51
N ASP A 108 -12.22 3.93 18.56
CA ASP A 108 -13.06 4.50 17.50
C ASP A 108 -12.24 4.86 16.24
N CYS A 109 -10.90 4.88 16.34
CA CYS A 109 -10.02 5.00 15.18
C CYS A 109 -9.99 3.76 14.29
N PHE A 110 -10.44 2.60 14.78
CA PHE A 110 -10.35 1.33 14.08
C PHE A 110 -11.74 0.77 13.77
N ASP A 111 -11.84 0.01 12.67
CA ASP A 111 -13.08 -0.71 12.33
C ASP A 111 -13.12 -2.12 12.92
N GLU A 112 -14.15 -2.89 12.55
CA GLU A 112 -14.38 -4.25 13.05
C GLU A 112 -13.26 -5.25 12.72
N LEU A 113 -12.38 -4.93 11.76
CA LEU A 113 -11.25 -5.73 11.31
C LEU A 113 -9.90 -5.13 11.77
N ASP A 114 -9.94 -4.21 12.74
CA ASP A 114 -8.76 -3.51 13.26
C ASP A 114 -8.02 -2.66 12.21
N ARG A 115 -8.73 -2.19 11.18
CA ARG A 115 -8.17 -1.29 10.16
C ARG A 115 -8.35 0.15 10.59
N PHE A 116 -7.32 0.96 10.44
CA PHE A 116 -7.42 2.39 10.70
C PHE A 116 -8.40 3.03 9.71
N ARG A 117 -9.42 3.71 10.24
CA ARG A 117 -10.54 4.24 9.45
C ARG A 117 -10.10 5.49 8.70
N PHE A 118 -10.42 5.57 7.41
CA PHE A 118 -10.07 6.75 6.60
C PHE A 118 -10.62 8.05 7.21
N VAL A 119 -11.85 8.02 7.72
CA VAL A 119 -12.53 9.21 8.31
C VAL A 119 -11.83 9.78 9.56
N LYS A 120 -10.91 9.01 10.14
CA LYS A 120 -10.13 9.37 11.34
C LYS A 120 -8.73 9.88 10.98
N SER A 121 -8.41 9.97 9.70
CA SER A 121 -7.10 10.37 9.20
C SER A 121 -6.99 11.88 8.94
N TYR A 122 -5.76 12.39 8.95
CA TYR A 122 -5.50 13.76 8.46
C TYR A 122 -5.84 13.89 6.97
N GLN A 123 -5.67 12.82 6.18
CA GLN A 123 -6.01 12.81 4.77
C GLN A 123 -7.48 13.07 4.50
N TYR A 124 -8.36 12.53 5.35
CA TYR A 124 -9.79 12.84 5.29
C TYR A 124 -10.06 14.28 5.73
N ARG A 125 -9.44 14.73 6.82
CA ARG A 125 -9.63 16.08 7.37
C ARG A 125 -9.26 17.18 6.37
N PHE A 126 -8.17 16.99 5.62
CA PHE A 126 -7.64 17.99 4.69
C PHE A 126 -7.92 17.67 3.21
N ASP A 127 -8.71 16.63 2.93
CA ASP A 127 -9.02 16.15 1.57
C ASP A 127 -7.78 15.94 0.67
N CYS A 128 -6.73 15.36 1.26
CA CYS A 128 -5.42 15.23 0.62
C CYS A 128 -5.01 13.77 0.38
N ALA A 129 -5.96 12.83 0.38
CA ALA A 129 -5.67 11.41 0.20
C ALA A 129 -4.96 11.08 -1.13
N THR A 130 -5.14 11.91 -2.17
CA THR A 130 -4.51 11.70 -3.48
C THR A 130 -3.23 12.50 -3.69
N ASP A 131 -2.76 13.18 -2.65
CA ASP A 131 -1.55 14.01 -2.68
C ASP A 131 -0.34 13.25 -2.16
N ASN A 132 0.73 13.21 -2.97
CA ASN A 132 2.04 12.71 -2.55
C ASN A 132 2.77 13.80 -1.74
N LEU A 133 2.20 14.15 -0.57
CA LEU A 133 2.65 15.28 0.25
C LEU A 133 4.09 15.10 0.74
N VAL A 134 4.50 13.88 1.09
CA VAL A 134 5.87 13.61 1.56
C VAL A 134 6.88 13.99 0.46
N LEU A 135 6.63 13.60 -0.80
CA LEU A 135 7.48 14.02 -1.91
C LEU A 135 7.50 15.55 -2.06
N GLN A 136 6.34 16.21 -1.97
CA GLN A 136 6.24 17.67 -2.08
C GLN A 136 7.05 18.37 -0.98
N TYR A 137 6.95 17.89 0.25
CA TYR A 137 7.66 18.46 1.40
C TYR A 137 9.17 18.15 1.38
N LEU A 138 9.58 16.96 0.96
CA LEU A 138 11.01 16.64 0.76
C LEU A 138 11.64 17.54 -0.31
N VAL A 139 10.94 17.77 -1.43
CA VAL A 139 11.41 18.67 -2.49
C VAL A 139 11.48 20.12 -1.99
N THR A 140 10.43 20.58 -1.31
CA THR A 140 10.37 21.93 -0.73
C THR A 140 11.50 22.16 0.28
N LEU A 141 11.77 21.18 1.14
CA LEU A 141 12.87 21.21 2.09
C LEU A 141 14.23 21.37 1.40
N VAL A 142 14.49 20.61 0.32
CA VAL A 142 15.75 20.73 -0.44
C VAL A 142 15.85 22.08 -1.13
N ASP A 143 14.77 22.55 -1.77
CA ASP A 143 14.77 23.80 -2.53
C ASP A 143 14.94 25.03 -1.63
N GLN A 144 14.36 25.01 -0.42
CA GLN A 144 14.42 26.11 0.53
C GLN A 144 15.69 26.12 1.40
N CYS A 145 16.34 24.97 1.59
CA CYS A 145 17.55 24.88 2.41
C CYS A 145 18.81 25.29 1.61
N PRO A 146 19.51 26.39 1.95
CA PRO A 146 20.66 26.87 1.18
C PRO A 146 21.82 25.86 1.06
N LYS A 147 21.94 24.95 2.03
CA LYS A 147 22.97 23.90 2.03
C LYS A 147 22.59 22.67 1.19
N LEU A 148 21.35 22.58 0.71
CA LEU A 148 20.84 21.45 -0.08
C LEU A 148 20.36 21.84 -1.48
N ASN A 149 20.05 23.11 -1.73
CA ASN A 149 19.43 23.56 -2.99
C ASN A 149 20.29 23.39 -4.25
N THR A 150 21.57 23.03 -4.09
CA THR A 150 22.47 22.65 -5.19
C THR A 150 22.25 21.21 -5.66
N LEU A 151 21.62 20.37 -4.83
CA LEU A 151 21.33 18.98 -5.14
C LEU A 151 20.41 18.89 -6.37
N ARG A 152 20.74 17.97 -7.27
CA ARG A 152 19.95 17.74 -8.48
C ARG A 152 19.01 16.56 -8.27
N ARG A 153 17.71 16.84 -8.38
CA ARG A 153 16.67 15.82 -8.33
C ARG A 153 16.73 14.93 -9.56
N LYS A 154 16.58 13.63 -9.34
CA LYS A 154 16.36 12.61 -10.34
C LYS A 154 14.86 12.36 -10.45
N ILE A 155 14.22 12.96 -11.44
CA ILE A 155 12.81 12.71 -11.74
C ILE A 155 12.72 11.44 -12.59
N VAL A 156 12.00 10.44 -12.10
CA VAL A 156 11.75 9.19 -12.83
C VAL A 156 10.26 9.08 -13.18
N PRO A 157 9.91 8.52 -14.36
CA PRO A 157 8.53 8.14 -14.64
C PRO A 157 8.00 7.20 -13.55
N ASN A 158 6.70 7.29 -13.28
CA ASN A 158 6.08 6.37 -12.35
C ASN A 158 6.25 4.91 -12.80
N GLN A 159 6.28 4.02 -11.82
CA GLN A 159 6.25 2.59 -12.04
C GLN A 159 4.88 2.07 -11.62
N ILE A 160 4.33 1.14 -12.38
CA ILE A 160 3.08 0.48 -12.02
C ILE A 160 3.41 -0.93 -11.54
N TRP A 161 2.82 -1.31 -10.41
CA TRP A 161 2.92 -2.63 -9.85
C TRP A 161 1.53 -3.25 -9.70
N PRO A 162 1.08 -4.05 -10.69
CA PRO A 162 -0.18 -4.76 -10.57
C PRO A 162 -0.05 -5.90 -9.56
N SER A 163 -1.13 -6.15 -8.82
CA SER A 163 -1.23 -7.27 -7.91
C SER A 163 -2.63 -7.88 -7.92
N HIS A 164 -2.69 -9.16 -7.55
CA HIS A 164 -3.92 -9.94 -7.53
C HIS A 164 -4.05 -10.70 -6.23
N ASP A 165 -5.09 -10.38 -5.46
CA ASP A 165 -5.45 -11.15 -4.27
C ASP A 165 -6.40 -12.27 -4.70
N ILE A 166 -6.00 -13.52 -4.41
CA ILE A 166 -6.74 -14.72 -4.76
C ILE A 166 -7.56 -15.15 -3.53
N ASP A 167 -8.70 -14.50 -3.35
CA ASP A 167 -9.55 -14.74 -2.17
C ASP A 167 -10.38 -16.03 -2.32
N GLN A 168 -10.99 -16.17 -3.49
CA GLN A 168 -11.96 -17.21 -3.79
C GLN A 168 -11.83 -17.65 -5.23
N LEU A 169 -12.14 -18.91 -5.48
CA LEU A 169 -12.27 -19.49 -6.80
C LEU A 169 -13.73 -19.74 -7.16
N PHE A 170 -14.05 -19.63 -8.44
CA PHE A 170 -15.38 -19.84 -9.01
C PHE A 170 -15.83 -21.30 -8.98
N HIS A 171 -15.02 -22.23 -8.48
CA HIS A 171 -15.47 -23.54 -8.00
C HIS A 171 -16.37 -23.45 -6.76
N THR A 172 -17.45 -22.69 -6.88
CA THR A 172 -18.77 -23.22 -6.58
C THR A 172 -19.70 -22.72 -7.68
N GLY A 173 -19.98 -23.53 -8.71
CA GLY A 173 -21.13 -23.29 -9.59
C GLY A 173 -22.47 -23.33 -8.83
N TRP A 174 -22.45 -23.63 -7.53
CA TRP A 174 -23.60 -23.85 -6.67
C TRP A 174 -24.42 -22.58 -6.37
N PRO A 175 -23.85 -21.39 -6.07
CA PRO A 175 -24.61 -20.16 -5.90
C PRO A 175 -25.20 -19.64 -7.22
N ILE A 176 -24.46 -19.78 -8.32
CA ILE A 176 -24.92 -19.44 -9.68
C ILE A 176 -26.08 -20.36 -10.08
N LEU A 177 -25.92 -21.68 -9.88
CA LEU A 177 -26.96 -22.67 -10.10
C LEU A 177 -28.19 -22.42 -9.21
N LYS A 178 -28.01 -22.15 -7.92
CA LYS A 178 -29.12 -21.80 -7.01
C LYS A 178 -29.89 -20.56 -7.48
N THR A 179 -29.18 -19.51 -7.90
CA THR A 179 -29.81 -18.26 -8.36
C THR A 179 -30.52 -18.47 -9.70
N ALA A 180 -29.90 -19.21 -10.63
CA ALA A 180 -30.48 -19.51 -11.93
C ALA A 180 -31.71 -20.43 -11.83
N ILE A 181 -31.69 -21.43 -10.94
CA ILE A 181 -32.86 -22.29 -10.64
C ILE A 181 -33.98 -21.46 -10.01
N LYS A 182 -33.67 -20.62 -9.03
CA LYS A 182 -34.67 -19.76 -8.36
C LYS A 182 -35.36 -18.79 -9.32
N ASN A 183 -34.65 -18.31 -10.34
CA ASN A 183 -35.14 -17.31 -11.29
C ASN A 183 -35.59 -17.91 -12.63
N GLY A 184 -35.63 -19.25 -12.79
CA GLY A 184 -36.07 -19.91 -14.02
C GLY A 184 -35.20 -19.61 -15.26
N ARG A 185 -33.93 -19.25 -15.07
CA ARG A 185 -33.01 -18.84 -16.15
C ARG A 185 -32.31 -20.08 -16.73
N PHE A 186 -33.05 -20.85 -17.54
CA PHE A 186 -32.59 -22.15 -18.07
C PHE A 186 -31.28 -22.10 -18.89
N SER A 187 -31.01 -21.01 -19.60
CA SER A 187 -29.74 -20.80 -20.30
C SER A 187 -28.56 -20.72 -19.33
N GLU A 188 -28.72 -20.01 -18.22
CA GLU A 188 -27.70 -19.88 -17.17
C GLU A 188 -27.53 -21.18 -16.36
N ILE A 189 -28.60 -21.95 -16.16
CA ILE A 189 -28.52 -23.29 -15.55
C ILE A 189 -27.64 -24.20 -16.41
N ARG A 190 -27.85 -24.22 -17.74
CA ARG A 190 -27.04 -25.01 -18.66
C ARG A 190 -25.59 -24.53 -18.68
N GLN A 191 -25.35 -23.22 -18.65
CA GLN A 191 -24.00 -22.66 -18.62
C GLN A 191 -23.27 -22.98 -17.31
N ALA A 192 -23.97 -22.93 -16.17
CA ALA A 192 -23.47 -23.36 -14.87
C ALA A 192 -23.12 -24.86 -14.88
N LEU A 193 -23.99 -25.72 -15.42
CA LEU A 193 -23.75 -27.17 -15.55
C LEU A 193 -22.55 -27.50 -16.46
N VAL A 194 -22.35 -26.77 -17.56
CA VAL A 194 -21.15 -26.91 -18.40
C VAL A 194 -19.89 -26.44 -17.66
N SER A 195 -19.97 -25.36 -16.87
CA SER A 195 -18.87 -24.90 -16.01
C SER A 195 -18.52 -25.84 -14.85
N PHE A 196 -19.36 -26.84 -14.55
CA PHE A 196 -18.98 -27.95 -13.66
C PHE A 196 -18.16 -29.03 -14.36
N SER A 197 -18.21 -29.10 -15.70
CA SER A 197 -17.41 -30.04 -16.53
C SER A 197 -16.10 -29.44 -17.05
N THR A 198 -15.99 -28.11 -17.06
CA THR A 198 -14.81 -27.34 -17.47
C THR A 198 -14.40 -26.46 -16.31
N ASP A 199 -13.13 -26.50 -15.91
CA ASP A 199 -12.59 -25.62 -14.86
C ASP A 199 -12.87 -24.12 -15.15
N PRO A 200 -13.83 -23.44 -14.49
CA PRO A 200 -14.22 -22.07 -14.82
C PRO A 200 -13.19 -21.03 -14.36
N ASP A 201 -12.32 -21.39 -13.41
CA ASP A 201 -11.22 -20.53 -12.99
C ASP A 201 -10.11 -20.50 -14.04
N ARG A 202 -9.93 -21.59 -14.80
CA ARG A 202 -8.83 -21.71 -15.75
C ARG A 202 -8.83 -20.58 -16.81
N PRO A 203 -9.94 -20.28 -17.51
CA PRO A 203 -10.00 -19.14 -18.42
C PRO A 203 -9.76 -17.79 -17.76
N ILE A 204 -10.13 -17.64 -16.48
CA ILE A 204 -9.94 -16.40 -15.73
C ILE A 204 -8.45 -16.16 -15.46
N PHE A 205 -7.75 -17.16 -14.94
CA PHE A 205 -6.30 -17.07 -14.72
C PHE A 205 -5.55 -16.91 -16.04
N GLU A 206 -5.94 -17.64 -17.09
CA GLU A 206 -5.35 -17.46 -18.43
C GLU A 206 -5.51 -16.02 -18.92
N ASN A 207 -6.69 -15.41 -18.74
CA ASN A 207 -6.92 -14.01 -19.10
C ASN A 207 -6.03 -13.05 -18.29
N ILE A 208 -5.99 -13.20 -16.96
CA ILE A 208 -5.18 -12.36 -16.07
C ILE A 208 -3.69 -12.46 -16.43
N ILE A 209 -3.19 -13.68 -16.63
CA ILE A 209 -1.81 -13.94 -17.06
C ILE A 209 -1.53 -13.28 -18.42
N ASN A 210 -2.43 -13.44 -19.39
CA ASN A 210 -2.26 -12.87 -20.73
C ASN A 210 -2.30 -11.34 -20.75
N ILE A 211 -3.15 -10.71 -19.93
CA ILE A 211 -3.16 -9.25 -19.77
C ILE A 211 -1.82 -8.79 -19.17
N ASN A 212 -1.39 -9.38 -18.06
CA ASN A 212 -0.14 -8.98 -17.41
C ASN A 212 1.09 -9.24 -18.28
N ARG A 213 1.17 -10.36 -19.00
CA ARG A 213 2.27 -10.62 -19.96
C ARG A 213 2.38 -9.56 -21.05
N ARG A 214 1.25 -8.96 -21.45
CA ARG A 214 1.23 -7.92 -22.50
C ARG A 214 1.69 -6.56 -21.99
N TYR A 215 1.41 -6.23 -20.73
CA TYR A 215 1.60 -4.87 -20.22
C TYR A 215 2.56 -4.78 -19.03
N ALA A 216 2.54 -5.71 -18.09
CA ALA A 216 3.23 -5.63 -16.81
C ALA A 216 3.76 -7.00 -16.37
N THR A 217 5.00 -7.33 -16.73
CA THR A 217 5.61 -8.64 -16.43
C THR A 217 6.06 -8.82 -14.97
N ASN A 218 5.77 -7.85 -14.10
CA ASN A 218 6.19 -7.79 -12.69
C ASN A 218 5.01 -7.92 -11.71
N ALA A 219 3.90 -8.53 -12.12
CA ALA A 219 2.73 -8.69 -11.26
C ALA A 219 2.96 -9.68 -10.11
N THR A 220 2.31 -9.42 -8.97
CA THR A 220 2.37 -10.28 -7.77
C THR A 220 0.99 -10.87 -7.47
N PHE A 221 0.94 -12.18 -7.19
CA PHE A 221 -0.29 -12.90 -6.86
C PHE A 221 -0.25 -13.33 -5.39
N PHE A 222 -1.11 -12.75 -4.56
CA PHE A 222 -1.24 -13.05 -3.14
C PHE A 222 -2.25 -14.19 -2.94
N TRP A 223 -1.84 -15.25 -2.24
CA TRP A 223 -2.65 -16.44 -2.02
C TRP A 223 -3.00 -16.63 -0.55
N LEU A 224 -4.28 -16.86 -0.27
CA LEU A 224 -4.72 -17.34 1.04
C LEU A 224 -4.27 -18.80 1.22
N ALA A 225 -3.64 -19.09 2.36
CA ALA A 225 -3.21 -20.43 2.72
C ALA A 225 -4.24 -21.19 3.58
N SER A 226 -5.21 -20.50 4.17
CA SER A 226 -6.18 -21.05 5.11
C SER A 226 -7.61 -20.98 4.60
N GLN A 227 -8.39 -22.04 4.88
CA GLN A 227 -9.84 -22.10 4.65
C GLN A 227 -10.65 -21.84 5.92
N LYS A 228 -9.99 -21.49 7.03
CA LYS A 228 -10.66 -21.26 8.32
C LYS A 228 -11.65 -20.09 8.19
N ILE A 229 -12.81 -20.23 8.85
CA ILE A 229 -13.76 -19.13 9.00
C ILE A 229 -13.31 -18.27 10.18
N TYR A 230 -13.17 -16.98 9.93
CA TYR A 230 -12.90 -15.99 10.96
C TYR A 230 -14.22 -15.45 11.51
N HIS A 231 -14.28 -15.33 12.84
CA HIS A 231 -15.38 -14.69 13.54
C HIS A 231 -14.89 -13.34 14.05
N ASN A 232 -15.46 -12.26 13.54
CA ASN A 232 -15.08 -10.93 14.02
C ASN A 232 -15.71 -10.62 15.39
N LYS A 233 -15.32 -9.48 15.96
CA LYS A 233 -15.76 -9.00 17.29
C LYS A 233 -17.28 -8.79 17.40
N HIS A 234 -17.98 -8.70 16.27
CA HIS A 234 -19.41 -8.49 16.16
C HIS A 234 -20.16 -9.75 15.70
N HIS A 235 -19.53 -10.92 15.80
CA HIS A 235 -20.08 -12.22 15.39
C HIS A 235 -20.39 -12.37 13.90
N SER A 236 -19.88 -11.46 13.05
CA SER A 236 -19.90 -11.65 11.60
C SER A 236 -18.88 -12.72 11.22
N THR A 237 -19.29 -13.64 10.34
CA THR A 237 -18.44 -14.70 9.81
C THR A 237 -17.83 -14.29 8.49
N ILE A 238 -16.51 -14.35 8.39
CA ILE A 238 -15.77 -14.12 7.16
C ILE A 238 -15.04 -15.40 6.79
N ALA A 239 -15.35 -15.97 5.63
CA ALA A 239 -14.59 -17.09 5.11
C ALA A 239 -13.29 -16.57 4.48
N ASN A 240 -12.16 -17.22 4.78
CA ASN A 240 -10.93 -17.08 4.02
C ASN A 240 -11.07 -17.88 2.69
N ALA A 241 -10.03 -18.60 2.25
CA ALA A 241 -10.04 -19.31 0.99
C ALA A 241 -11.19 -20.33 0.90
N ASN A 242 -11.82 -20.43 -0.27
CA ASN A 242 -12.74 -21.53 -0.58
C ASN A 242 -12.04 -22.70 -1.29
N TYR A 243 -10.71 -22.70 -1.35
CA TYR A 243 -9.86 -23.71 -1.99
C TYR A 243 -8.77 -24.19 -1.01
N ASP A 244 -8.29 -25.42 -1.18
CA ASP A 244 -7.11 -25.90 -0.44
C ASP A 244 -5.86 -25.54 -1.24
N ILE A 245 -4.98 -24.72 -0.65
CA ILE A 245 -3.72 -24.29 -1.28
C ILE A 245 -2.83 -25.47 -1.71
N ARG A 246 -2.98 -26.64 -1.05
CA ARG A 246 -2.22 -27.86 -1.34
C ARG A 246 -2.81 -28.68 -2.49
N ALA A 247 -4.03 -28.38 -2.94
CA ALA A 247 -4.67 -29.15 -3.99
C ALA A 247 -3.82 -29.11 -5.28
N PRO A 248 -3.64 -30.24 -6.01
CA PRO A 248 -2.76 -30.31 -7.17
C PRO A 248 -3.07 -29.25 -8.23
N LYS A 249 -4.36 -28.95 -8.42
CA LYS A 249 -4.81 -27.90 -9.32
C LYS A 249 -4.28 -26.51 -8.90
N ILE A 250 -4.36 -26.16 -7.63
CA ILE A 250 -3.91 -24.86 -7.13
C ILE A 250 -2.40 -24.75 -7.25
N ARG A 251 -1.68 -25.82 -6.90
CA ARG A 251 -0.23 -25.90 -7.12
C ARG A 251 0.16 -25.73 -8.59
N SER A 252 -0.60 -26.33 -9.50
CA SER A 252 -0.40 -26.15 -10.94
C SER A 252 -0.60 -24.70 -11.39
N LEU A 253 -1.59 -23.98 -10.84
CA LEU A 253 -1.81 -22.56 -11.15
C LEU A 253 -0.70 -21.67 -10.60
N MET A 254 -0.25 -21.93 -9.36
CA MET A 254 0.87 -21.20 -8.76
C MET A 254 2.17 -21.40 -9.54
N GLU A 255 2.43 -22.63 -10.01
CA GLU A 255 3.60 -22.91 -10.85
C GLU A 255 3.47 -22.24 -12.22
N GLU A 256 2.30 -22.20 -12.82
CA GLU A 256 2.08 -21.45 -14.05
C GLU A 256 2.35 -19.95 -13.86
N ILE A 257 1.87 -19.35 -12.77
CA ILE A 257 2.16 -17.95 -12.44
C ILE A 257 3.68 -17.73 -12.34
N ARG A 258 4.39 -18.60 -11.61
CA ARG A 258 5.86 -18.55 -11.50
C ARG A 258 6.59 -18.69 -12.82
N THR A 259 6.20 -19.67 -13.65
CA THR A 259 6.85 -19.90 -14.96
C THR A 259 6.61 -18.77 -15.96
N ASN A 260 5.60 -17.93 -15.71
CA ASN A 260 5.39 -16.67 -16.43
C ASN A 260 6.15 -15.47 -15.81
N ASN A 261 7.07 -15.72 -14.87
CA ASN A 261 7.89 -14.73 -14.14
C ASN A 261 7.11 -13.78 -13.23
N PHE A 262 5.92 -14.16 -12.78
CA PHE A 262 5.19 -13.43 -11.77
C PHE A 262 5.55 -13.89 -10.36
N GLU A 263 5.44 -12.98 -9.40
CA GLU A 263 5.75 -13.24 -8.00
C GLU A 263 4.55 -13.87 -7.28
N LEU A 264 4.82 -14.75 -6.32
CA LEU A 264 3.82 -15.25 -5.38
C LEU A 264 4.01 -14.55 -4.04
N GLY A 265 2.91 -14.11 -3.43
CA GLY A 265 2.88 -13.49 -2.11
C GLY A 265 1.97 -14.26 -1.14
N VAL A 266 2.18 -14.05 0.17
CA VAL A 266 1.26 -14.53 1.20
C VAL A 266 0.08 -13.58 1.28
N HIS A 267 -1.14 -14.08 1.12
CA HIS A 267 -2.31 -13.33 1.54
C HIS A 267 -2.66 -13.76 2.97
N GLN A 268 -2.14 -13.07 4.00
CA GLN A 268 -2.31 -13.51 5.38
C GLN A 268 -3.80 -13.61 5.72
N SER A 269 -4.23 -14.81 6.11
CA SER A 269 -5.63 -15.10 6.41
C SER A 269 -6.09 -14.36 7.67
N LEU A 270 -7.37 -14.01 7.72
CA LEU A 270 -7.98 -13.47 8.95
C LEU A 270 -7.92 -14.52 10.06
N GLY A 271 -7.49 -14.11 11.26
CA GLY A 271 -7.29 -15.01 12.39
C GLY A 271 -6.06 -15.92 12.27
N CYS A 272 -5.11 -15.58 11.40
CA CYS A 272 -3.83 -16.29 11.28
C CYS A 272 -3.06 -16.24 12.62
N GLU A 273 -2.81 -17.43 13.20
CA GLU A 273 -2.03 -17.60 14.42
C GLU A 273 -0.52 -17.67 14.14
N ASP A 274 -0.14 -18.23 12.98
CA ASP A 274 1.24 -18.42 12.56
C ASP A 274 1.41 -18.08 11.07
N LEU A 275 1.92 -16.86 10.82
CA LEU A 275 2.17 -16.38 9.47
C LEU A 275 3.34 -17.13 8.78
N GLY A 276 4.28 -17.69 9.55
CA GLY A 276 5.35 -18.52 9.01
C GLY A 276 4.79 -19.80 8.39
N GLN A 277 3.81 -20.41 9.05
CA GLN A 277 3.12 -21.59 8.51
C GLN A 277 2.35 -21.27 7.22
N GLU A 278 1.61 -20.15 7.18
CA GLU A 278 0.90 -19.75 5.95
C GLU A 278 1.88 -19.46 4.81
N ARG A 279 3.00 -18.77 5.09
CA ARG A 279 4.09 -18.56 4.12
C ARG A 279 4.64 -19.87 3.56
N ASP A 280 4.99 -20.81 4.42
CA ASP A 280 5.57 -22.10 4.01
C ASP A 280 4.59 -22.93 3.18
N LEU A 281 3.28 -22.78 3.42
CA LEU A 281 2.25 -23.35 2.56
C LEU A 281 2.19 -22.69 1.18
N ILE A 282 2.54 -21.42 1.03
CA ILE A 282 2.63 -20.79 -0.30
C ILE A 282 3.93 -21.21 -1.01
N GLY A 283 5.06 -21.13 -0.31
CA GLY A 283 6.36 -21.62 -0.76
C GLY A 283 7.55 -21.06 0.01
N ASP A 284 8.68 -21.79 -0.01
CA ASP A 284 9.85 -21.56 0.85
C ASP A 284 10.56 -20.19 0.68
N PHE A 285 10.32 -19.49 -0.43
CA PHE A 285 11.00 -18.22 -0.76
C PHE A 285 10.04 -17.03 -0.92
N VAL A 286 8.83 -17.14 -0.38
CA VAL A 286 7.87 -16.02 -0.43
C VAL A 286 8.29 -14.94 0.56
N SER A 287 8.57 -13.75 0.04
CA SER A 287 9.12 -12.62 0.79
C SER A 287 8.17 -11.45 0.98
N ILE A 288 6.99 -11.49 0.35
CA ILE A 288 6.01 -10.40 0.39
C ILE A 288 4.65 -10.88 0.91
N ASN A 289 4.02 -10.04 1.72
CA ASN A 289 2.72 -10.28 2.31
C ASN A 289 1.69 -9.20 1.94
N ARG A 290 0.42 -9.56 2.00
CA ARG A 290 -0.70 -8.63 2.15
C ARG A 290 -1.74 -9.27 3.05
N ASN A 291 -2.23 -8.57 4.07
CA ASN A 291 -3.29 -9.12 4.92
C ASN A 291 -4.64 -9.07 4.21
N HIS A 292 -5.41 -10.15 4.33
CA HIS A 292 -6.79 -10.22 3.86
C HIS A 292 -7.61 -9.06 4.44
N TYR A 293 -8.41 -8.41 3.58
CA TYR A 293 -9.15 -7.18 3.88
C TYR A 293 -8.30 -5.95 4.25
N LEU A 294 -6.98 -5.99 4.06
CA LEU A 294 -6.03 -4.99 4.57
C LEU A 294 -6.00 -4.92 6.12
N ALA A 295 -6.36 -6.02 6.79
CA ALA A 295 -6.48 -6.11 8.24
C ALA A 295 -5.11 -6.20 8.91
N GLY A 296 -4.52 -5.04 9.24
CA GLY A 296 -3.24 -4.94 9.94
C GLY A 296 -3.20 -3.74 10.86
N LYS A 297 -3.23 -4.00 12.17
CA LYS A 297 -3.08 -2.97 13.21
C LYS A 297 -1.61 -2.70 13.49
N LEU A 298 -1.25 -1.44 13.60
CA LEU A 298 0.11 -1.03 14.00
C LEU A 298 0.24 -0.98 15.52
N PRO A 299 1.38 -1.41 16.09
CA PRO A 299 2.59 -1.95 15.43
C PRO A 299 2.56 -3.46 15.15
N GLN A 300 1.48 -4.16 15.49
CA GLN A 300 1.44 -5.64 15.49
C GLN A 300 1.74 -6.24 14.12
N LEU A 301 1.26 -5.60 13.04
CA LEU A 301 1.55 -5.99 11.66
C LEU A 301 3.07 -6.11 11.40
N TRP A 302 3.82 -5.04 11.67
CA TRP A 302 5.26 -5.00 11.43
C TRP A 302 6.01 -6.00 12.29
N HIS A 303 5.65 -6.13 13.57
CA HIS A 303 6.27 -7.10 14.48
C HIS A 303 6.07 -8.55 14.04
N GLN A 304 4.90 -8.88 13.50
CA GLN A 304 4.59 -10.21 13.00
C GLN A 304 5.43 -10.55 11.75
N LEU A 305 5.58 -9.60 10.84
CA LEU A 305 6.35 -9.76 9.61
C LEU A 305 7.85 -9.97 9.90
N GLU A 306 8.44 -9.13 10.76
CA GLU A 306 9.85 -9.30 11.17
C GLU A 306 10.10 -10.67 11.82
N LYS A 307 9.20 -11.09 12.72
CA LYS A 307 9.32 -12.38 13.42
C LYS A 307 9.32 -13.57 12.47
N THR A 308 8.64 -13.44 11.33
CA THR A 308 8.55 -14.52 10.33
C THR A 308 9.63 -14.42 9.25
N GLY A 309 10.37 -13.31 9.17
CA GLY A 309 11.38 -13.09 8.14
C GLY A 309 10.80 -12.72 6.77
N ILE A 310 9.51 -12.32 6.71
CA ILE A 310 8.92 -11.73 5.52
C ILE A 310 9.46 -10.29 5.41
N SER A 311 10.08 -9.96 4.29
CA SER A 311 10.81 -8.69 4.10
C SER A 311 9.99 -7.61 3.40
N GLY A 312 8.79 -7.91 2.90
CA GLY A 312 7.91 -6.96 2.23
C GLY A 312 6.45 -7.10 2.65
N ASP A 313 5.72 -5.99 2.69
CA ASP A 313 4.28 -5.97 2.93
C ASP A 313 3.58 -4.93 2.06
N ALA A 314 2.40 -5.29 1.54
CA ALA A 314 1.56 -4.44 0.71
C ALA A 314 0.15 -4.28 1.27
N THR A 315 0.02 -4.32 2.60
CA THR A 315 -1.23 -4.19 3.34
C THR A 315 -1.65 -2.73 3.51
N ALA A 316 -0.68 -1.81 3.61
CA ALA A 316 -0.94 -0.41 3.89
C ALA A 316 -1.61 0.31 2.70
N GLY A 317 -2.95 0.35 2.75
CA GLY A 317 -3.82 1.16 1.89
C GLY A 317 -5.13 1.49 2.59
N PHE A 318 -5.93 2.39 2.03
CA PHE A 318 -7.29 2.65 2.51
C PHE A 318 -8.29 1.75 1.77
N SER A 319 -9.22 1.15 2.52
CA SER A 319 -10.29 0.33 1.94
C SER A 319 -11.46 1.17 1.42
N GLU A 320 -11.51 2.45 1.81
CA GLU A 320 -12.62 3.37 1.59
C GLU A 320 -12.38 4.34 0.42
N VAL A 321 -11.11 4.65 0.12
CA VAL A 321 -10.71 5.60 -0.94
C VAL A 321 -9.41 5.17 -1.61
N ILE A 322 -9.21 5.60 -2.86
CA ILE A 322 -7.90 5.49 -3.53
C ILE A 322 -6.96 6.59 -3.03
N GLY A 323 -5.65 6.35 -3.04
CA GLY A 323 -4.67 7.37 -2.65
C GLY A 323 -3.47 6.84 -1.86
N PHE A 324 -2.83 7.72 -1.10
CA PHE A 324 -1.63 7.48 -0.32
C PHE A 324 -1.94 7.43 1.18
N ARG A 325 -1.86 6.24 1.79
CA ARG A 325 -2.12 6.07 3.24
C ARG A 325 -1.06 6.71 4.14
N ASN A 326 0.18 6.79 3.66
CA ASN A 326 1.29 7.51 4.31
C ASN A 326 1.71 8.78 3.54
N SER A 327 0.87 9.27 2.63
CA SER A 327 1.14 10.43 1.78
C SER A 327 2.44 10.31 0.95
N TYR A 328 2.91 9.09 0.69
CA TYR A 328 4.12 8.84 -0.07
C TYR A 328 3.95 7.73 -1.10
N GLY A 329 4.48 7.98 -2.30
CA GLY A 329 4.29 7.09 -3.46
C GLY A 329 5.40 6.07 -3.69
N ILE A 330 6.43 5.99 -2.84
CA ILE A 330 7.56 5.07 -3.02
C ILE A 330 7.64 4.15 -1.79
N PRO A 331 8.01 2.86 -1.96
CA PRO A 331 8.23 1.97 -0.83
C PRO A 331 9.20 2.54 0.20
N ILE A 332 8.90 2.28 1.46
CA ILE A 332 9.69 2.74 2.59
C ILE A 332 9.98 1.58 3.52
N GLN A 333 11.04 1.74 4.31
CA GLN A 333 11.23 0.94 5.51
C GLN A 333 10.53 1.69 6.65
N PRO A 334 9.43 1.21 7.25
CA PRO A 334 8.78 1.96 8.32
C PRO A 334 9.66 1.98 9.58
N PHE A 335 9.48 3.00 10.41
CA PHE A 335 10.19 3.16 11.68
C PHE A 335 9.28 2.84 12.86
N ASP A 336 9.77 2.03 13.80
CA ASP A 336 9.06 1.70 15.04
C ASP A 336 9.19 2.84 16.06
N PRO A 337 8.14 3.65 16.32
CA PRO A 337 8.24 4.70 17.32
C PRO A 337 8.38 4.13 18.73
N LEU A 338 7.86 2.92 19.02
CA LEU A 338 7.91 2.34 20.37
C LEU A 338 9.29 1.79 20.72
N ARG A 339 9.99 1.20 19.74
CA ARG A 339 11.32 0.61 19.93
C ARG A 339 12.46 1.49 19.40
N ASN A 340 12.14 2.65 18.84
CA ASN A 340 13.05 3.64 18.29
C ASN A 340 14.07 3.07 17.26
N HIS A 341 13.60 2.22 16.34
CA HIS A 341 14.41 1.69 15.24
C HIS A 341 13.59 1.39 14.00
N ALA A 342 14.24 1.37 12.84
CA ALA A 342 13.63 0.95 11.58
C ALA A 342 13.34 -0.57 11.58
N TYR A 343 12.13 -0.96 11.14
CA TYR A 343 11.81 -2.38 10.93
C TYR A 343 12.67 -2.97 9.81
N SER A 344 12.89 -4.28 9.81
CA SER A 344 13.54 -5.00 8.70
C SER A 344 12.62 -5.24 7.49
N VAL A 345 11.40 -4.72 7.52
CA VAL A 345 10.34 -4.88 6.50
C VAL A 345 10.26 -3.65 5.61
N MET A 346 10.09 -3.86 4.31
CA MET A 346 9.71 -2.84 3.34
C MET A 346 8.19 -2.78 3.18
N GLU A 347 7.60 -1.62 3.37
CA GLU A 347 6.20 -1.34 3.06
C GLU A 347 6.07 -0.87 1.60
N TYR A 348 5.15 -1.49 0.87
CA TYR A 348 4.79 -1.17 -0.50
C TYR A 348 3.36 -0.64 -0.53
N PRO A 349 3.15 0.68 -0.71
CA PRO A 349 1.84 1.28 -0.53
C PRO A 349 0.81 0.77 -1.54
N LEU A 350 -0.39 0.45 -1.06
CA LEU A 350 -1.53 0.12 -1.90
C LEU A 350 -2.34 1.37 -2.22
N HIS A 351 -2.48 1.68 -3.52
CA HIS A 351 -3.04 2.95 -3.97
C HIS A 351 -4.43 2.82 -4.61
N ILE A 352 -4.61 1.78 -5.43
CA ILE A 352 -5.84 1.54 -6.18
C ILE A 352 -6.27 0.10 -5.94
N MET A 353 -7.54 -0.08 -5.58
CA MET A 353 -8.14 -1.40 -5.38
C MET A 353 -9.52 -1.42 -6.03
N ASP A 354 -9.81 -2.48 -6.79
CA ASP A 354 -11.11 -2.67 -7.46
C ASP A 354 -12.30 -2.58 -6.49
N ALA A 355 -12.23 -3.20 -5.31
CA ALA A 355 -13.30 -3.25 -4.33
C ALA A 355 -13.63 -1.85 -3.79
N THR A 356 -12.60 -1.03 -3.56
CA THR A 356 -12.76 0.38 -3.19
C THR A 356 -13.48 1.15 -4.29
N LEU A 357 -13.02 1.00 -5.53
CA LEU A 357 -13.59 1.68 -6.68
C LEU A 357 -15.02 1.24 -6.95
N MET A 358 -15.33 -0.05 -6.92
CA MET A 358 -16.67 -0.58 -7.20
C MET A 358 -17.69 -0.08 -6.20
N LYS A 359 -17.30 -0.03 -4.92
CA LYS A 359 -18.17 0.47 -3.86
C LYS A 359 -18.55 1.94 -4.09
N LYS A 360 -17.62 2.75 -4.60
CA LYS A 360 -17.82 4.19 -4.82
C LYS A 360 -18.39 4.53 -6.21
N TYR A 361 -17.98 3.78 -7.23
CA TYR A 361 -18.28 3.98 -8.65
C TYR A 361 -18.71 2.63 -9.26
N PRO A 362 -20.00 2.26 -9.17
CA PRO A 362 -20.49 0.99 -9.71
C PRO A 362 -20.33 0.85 -11.23
N ASP A 363 -20.31 1.98 -11.95
CA ASP A 363 -20.01 2.02 -13.39
C ASP A 363 -18.48 2.04 -13.62
N PRO A 364 -17.91 1.04 -14.33
CA PRO A 364 -16.49 1.02 -14.66
C PRO A 364 -15.98 2.27 -15.38
N ALA A 365 -16.82 2.95 -16.17
CA ALA A 365 -16.41 4.16 -16.88
C ALA A 365 -16.14 5.34 -15.92
N ASP A 366 -16.91 5.45 -14.83
CA ASP A 366 -16.67 6.46 -13.80
C ASP A 366 -15.45 6.11 -12.95
N ALA A 367 -15.30 4.83 -12.59
CA ALA A 367 -14.08 4.35 -11.93
C ALA A 367 -12.82 4.65 -12.77
N PHE A 368 -12.88 4.48 -14.09
CA PHE A 368 -11.76 4.81 -14.98
C PHE A 368 -11.37 6.29 -14.94
N LYS A 369 -12.35 7.21 -14.91
CA LYS A 369 -12.06 8.65 -14.85
C LYS A 369 -11.26 8.99 -13.59
N GLU A 370 -11.63 8.38 -12.47
CA GLU A 370 -11.00 8.60 -11.17
C GLU A 370 -9.58 8.04 -11.13
N ILE A 371 -9.39 6.81 -11.64
CA ILE A 371 -8.07 6.21 -11.82
C ILE A 371 -7.21 7.10 -12.73
N ASP A 372 -7.76 7.57 -13.85
CA ASP A 372 -7.04 8.44 -14.79
C ASP A 372 -6.59 9.75 -14.15
N LEU A 373 -7.47 10.42 -13.39
CA LEU A 373 -7.12 11.63 -12.66
C LEU A 373 -5.98 11.38 -11.68
N PHE A 374 -6.06 10.29 -10.90
CA PHE A 374 -5.02 9.91 -9.95
C PHE A 374 -3.68 9.61 -10.64
N LEU A 375 -3.68 8.82 -11.73
CA LEU A 375 -2.48 8.52 -12.51
C LEU A 375 -1.89 9.77 -13.17
N LYS A 376 -2.72 10.70 -13.64
CA LYS A 376 -2.27 11.97 -14.23
C LYS A 376 -1.64 12.91 -13.22
N LYS A 377 -2.12 12.91 -11.98
CA LYS A 377 -1.55 13.68 -10.86
C LYS A 377 -0.20 13.10 -10.42
N ASN A 378 -0.03 11.78 -10.54
CA ASN A 378 1.12 11.04 -10.00
C ASN A 378 1.97 10.35 -11.11
N LYS A 379 2.41 11.12 -12.10
CA LYS A 379 3.15 10.62 -13.28
C LYS A 379 4.62 10.32 -13.05
N THR A 380 5.21 10.83 -11.97
CA THR A 380 6.65 10.73 -11.68
C THR A 380 6.87 10.40 -10.22
N ASP A 381 8.02 9.80 -9.92
CA ASP A 381 8.52 9.59 -8.56
C ASP A 381 7.54 8.86 -7.65
N CYS A 382 6.84 7.88 -8.23
CA CYS A 382 5.90 6.98 -7.56
C CYS A 382 6.06 5.56 -8.11
N GLN A 383 5.83 4.57 -7.26
CA GLN A 383 5.60 3.17 -7.61
C GLN A 383 4.16 2.82 -7.19
N LEU A 384 3.22 3.00 -8.12
CA LEU A 384 1.79 2.88 -7.85
C LEU A 384 1.35 1.41 -7.93
N SER A 385 0.93 0.89 -6.78
CA SER A 385 0.32 -0.44 -6.67
C SER A 385 -1.15 -0.43 -7.06
N ILE A 386 -1.55 -1.35 -7.94
CA ILE A 386 -2.93 -1.55 -8.39
C ILE A 386 -3.34 -2.99 -8.04
N LEU A 387 -4.29 -3.14 -7.12
CA LEU A 387 -4.88 -4.42 -6.73
C LEU A 387 -6.17 -4.69 -7.53
N TRP A 388 -6.19 -5.82 -8.22
CA TRP A 388 -7.39 -6.37 -8.86
C TRP A 388 -7.59 -7.84 -8.48
N HIS A 389 -8.65 -8.18 -7.75
CA HIS A 389 -8.93 -9.56 -7.38
C HIS A 389 -9.38 -10.37 -8.61
N ASN A 390 -9.03 -11.65 -8.64
CA ASN A 390 -9.40 -12.57 -9.71
C ASN A 390 -10.92 -12.61 -9.96
N ASN A 391 -11.71 -12.37 -8.91
CA ASN A 391 -13.16 -12.37 -8.98
C ASN A 391 -13.73 -11.29 -9.92
N TYR A 392 -13.06 -10.15 -10.12
CA TYR A 392 -13.57 -9.04 -10.94
C TYR A 392 -13.40 -9.27 -12.45
N PHE A 393 -12.81 -10.40 -12.86
CA PHE A 393 -12.64 -10.78 -14.26
C PHE A 393 -13.82 -11.59 -14.83
N THR A 394 -14.87 -11.84 -14.03
CA THR A 394 -16.12 -12.43 -14.53
C THR A 394 -17.13 -11.36 -14.92
N ASP A 395 -17.54 -11.35 -16.19
CA ASP A 395 -18.59 -10.45 -16.66
C ASP A 395 -19.99 -10.82 -16.12
N ILE A 396 -20.16 -12.02 -15.54
CA ILE A 396 -21.45 -12.46 -14.97
C ILE A 396 -21.78 -11.68 -13.69
N LYS A 397 -20.77 -11.48 -12.83
CA LYS A 397 -20.95 -10.81 -11.53
C LYS A 397 -20.47 -9.37 -11.57
N TYR A 398 -19.45 -9.07 -12.36
CA TYR A 398 -18.78 -7.77 -12.41
C TYR A 398 -18.57 -7.32 -13.86
N PRO A 399 -19.66 -7.07 -14.61
CA PRO A 399 -19.60 -6.73 -16.03
C PRO A 399 -18.67 -5.54 -16.27
N GLY A 400 -17.70 -5.71 -17.16
CA GLY A 400 -16.77 -4.65 -17.59
C GLY A 400 -15.58 -4.39 -16.67
N TRP A 401 -15.53 -4.96 -15.46
CA TRP A 401 -14.43 -4.72 -14.51
C TRP A 401 -13.10 -5.34 -14.94
N GLY A 402 -13.12 -6.53 -15.54
CA GLY A 402 -11.93 -7.13 -16.14
C GLY A 402 -11.39 -6.32 -17.33
N LYS A 403 -12.28 -5.70 -18.12
CA LYS A 403 -11.89 -4.81 -19.24
C LYS A 403 -11.32 -3.49 -18.74
N LEU A 404 -11.88 -2.94 -17.66
CA LEU A 404 -11.36 -1.76 -17.00
C LEU A 404 -9.90 -1.98 -16.55
N TYR A 405 -9.60 -3.11 -15.92
CA TYR A 405 -8.24 -3.45 -15.54
C TYR A 405 -7.28 -3.44 -16.73
N GLU A 406 -7.65 -4.11 -17.83
CA GLU A 406 -6.85 -4.13 -19.05
C GLU A 406 -6.66 -2.71 -19.63
N GLU A 407 -7.70 -1.88 -19.62
CA GLU A 407 -7.63 -0.51 -20.11
C GLU A 407 -6.70 0.37 -19.27
N VAL A 408 -6.74 0.22 -17.94
CA VAL A 408 -5.84 0.91 -17.01
C VAL A 408 -4.39 0.52 -17.30
N LEU A 409 -4.08 -0.77 -17.41
CA LEU A 409 -2.73 -1.22 -17.72
C LEU A 409 -2.28 -0.77 -19.12
N ARG A 410 -3.13 -0.92 -20.14
CA ARG A 410 -2.83 -0.44 -21.49
C ARG A 410 -2.46 1.05 -21.48
N LYS A 411 -3.19 1.87 -20.72
CA LYS A 411 -2.92 3.29 -20.58
C LYS A 411 -1.59 3.58 -19.91
N CYS A 412 -1.26 2.85 -18.85
CA CYS A 412 0.00 3.02 -18.14
C CYS A 412 1.22 2.63 -18.97
N PHE A 413 1.13 1.57 -19.78
CA PHE A 413 2.29 0.98 -20.46
C PHE A 413 2.42 1.34 -21.95
N ILE A 414 1.33 1.70 -22.63
CA ILE A 414 1.33 2.08 -24.06
C ILE A 414 1.04 3.58 -24.26
N GLY A 415 0.43 4.24 -23.27
CA GLY A 415 -0.03 5.62 -23.40
C GLY A 415 -1.24 5.76 -24.34
N TYR A 416 -1.66 7.00 -24.61
CA TYR A 416 -2.84 7.31 -25.43
C TYR A 416 -2.65 7.02 -26.94
N GLY A 417 -1.44 6.72 -27.39
CA GLY A 417 -1.11 6.54 -28.79
C GLY A 417 -1.28 5.08 -29.23
N ASN A 418 -2.52 4.70 -29.56
CA ASN A 418 -2.88 3.65 -30.55
C ASN A 418 -4.41 3.42 -30.53
N GLN A 419 -5.19 4.50 -30.63
CA GLN A 419 -6.54 4.42 -31.16
C GLN A 419 -6.49 5.18 -32.50
N ALA A 420 -6.18 4.44 -33.56
CA ALA A 420 -6.36 4.84 -34.94
C ALA A 420 -7.43 3.92 -35.55
#